data_AF-A0A499VNE2-F1
#
_entry.id   AF-A0A499VNE2-F1
#
_cell.length_a   1.000
_cell.length_b   1.000
_cell.length_c   1.000
_cell.angle_alpha   90.00
_cell.angle_beta   90.00
_cell.angle_gamma   90.00
#
_symmetry.space_group_name_H-M   'P 1'
#
loop_
_entity.id
_entity.type
_entity.pdbx_description
1 polymer ?
#
loop_
_entity_poly.entity_id
_entity_poly.type
_entity_poly.pdbx_seq_one_letter_code
_entity_poly.pdbx_strand_id
1 'polypeptide(L)'
;MDTALTRLVGVRHPVVQTGMGWVAGPRLVSATANAGALGILASATMTPGRLRDAVREVRSRTDAPFGVNLRADAGDAGERVRIIVEEGVRVASFALAPPVS
;
A
#
# COMPACT_ATOMS: atom_id res chain seq x y z
N MET A 1 -7.90 7.83 18.81
CA MET A 1 -7.56 9.25 18.58
C MET A 1 -8.10 9.59 17.22
N ASP A 2 -8.96 10.60 17.12
CA ASP A 2 -9.48 11.05 15.83
C ASP A 2 -8.60 12.16 15.23
N THR A 3 -8.14 11.98 14.00
CA THR A 3 -7.27 12.91 13.27
C THR A 3 -7.70 13.01 11.81
N ALA A 4 -7.15 13.99 11.08
CA ALA A 4 -7.38 14.08 9.65
C ALA A 4 -6.95 12.80 8.90
N LEU A 5 -5.84 12.17 9.31
CA LEU A 5 -5.36 10.92 8.72
C LEU A 5 -6.34 9.77 8.97
N THR A 6 -6.77 9.55 10.22
CA THR A 6 -7.66 8.43 10.55
C THR A 6 -8.99 8.53 9.79
N ARG A 7 -9.55 9.73 9.63
CA ARG A 7 -10.76 9.97 8.83
C ARG A 7 -10.55 9.76 7.33
N LEU A 8 -9.40 10.20 6.81
CA LEU A 8 -9.11 10.12 5.37
C LEU A 8 -8.98 8.66 4.89
N VAL A 9 -8.21 7.85 5.64
CA VAL A 9 -7.85 6.49 5.20
C VAL A 9 -8.64 5.39 5.92
N GLY A 10 -9.38 5.70 6.98
CA GLY A 10 -10.25 4.75 7.69
C GLY A 10 -9.55 3.85 8.70
N VAL A 11 -8.48 4.33 9.36
CA VAL A 11 -7.71 3.56 10.36
C VAL A 11 -7.96 4.05 11.78
N ARG A 12 -7.72 3.21 12.80
CA ARG A 12 -7.95 3.52 14.23
C ARG A 12 -6.84 4.36 14.86
N HIS A 13 -5.60 4.17 14.40
CA HIS A 13 -4.41 4.81 14.93
C HIS A 13 -3.71 5.63 13.84
N PRO A 14 -3.28 6.87 14.12
CA PRO A 14 -2.58 7.72 13.16
C PRO A 14 -1.10 7.30 13.01
N VAL A 15 -0.88 6.02 12.74
CA VAL A 15 0.44 5.40 12.59
C VAL A 15 0.50 4.76 11.21
N VAL A 16 1.61 4.96 10.51
CA VAL A 16 1.85 4.39 9.18
C VAL A 16 3.10 3.52 9.25
N GLN A 17 2.97 2.24 8.90
CA GLN A 17 4.12 1.39 8.61
C GLN A 17 4.57 1.71 7.18
N THR A 18 5.75 2.29 7.03
CA THR A 18 6.28 2.74 5.73
C THR A 18 6.67 1.57 4.82
N GLY A 19 6.47 1.73 3.51
CA GLY A 19 6.82 0.73 2.51
C GLY A 19 8.34 0.62 2.33
N MET A 20 8.94 -0.41 2.94
CA MET A 20 10.35 -0.75 2.77
C MET A 20 10.48 -1.99 1.87
N GLY A 21 11.21 -1.88 0.76
CA GLY A 21 11.47 -3.01 -0.14
C GLY A 21 12.03 -4.22 0.63
N TRP A 22 11.63 -5.43 0.24
CA TRP A 22 11.97 -6.70 0.89
C TRP A 22 11.44 -6.94 2.32
N VAL A 23 11.06 -5.88 3.05
CA VAL A 23 10.58 -5.96 4.44
C VAL A 23 9.05 -5.87 4.50
N ALA A 24 8.47 -4.90 3.80
CA ALA A 24 7.04 -4.59 3.85
C ALA A 24 6.23 -5.48 2.90
N GLY A 25 6.22 -6.79 3.17
CA GLY A 25 5.40 -7.79 2.47
C GLY A 25 4.02 -8.02 3.13
N PRO A 26 3.20 -8.94 2.57
CA PRO A 26 1.80 -9.09 2.97
C PRO A 26 1.57 -9.37 4.47
N ARG A 27 2.45 -10.14 5.11
CA ARG A 27 2.33 -10.47 6.55
C ARG A 27 2.51 -9.25 7.45
N LEU A 28 3.50 -8.40 7.17
CA LEU A 28 3.73 -7.18 7.95
C LEU A 28 2.60 -6.16 7.76
N VAL A 29 2.16 -5.99 6.50
CA VAL A 29 1.11 -5.04 6.14
C VAL A 29 -0.21 -5.44 6.79
N SER A 30 -0.61 -6.72 6.68
CA SER A 30 -1.84 -7.22 7.29
C SER A 30 -1.80 -7.18 8.82
N ALA A 31 -0.67 -7.51 9.45
CA ALA A 31 -0.51 -7.36 10.89
C ALA A 31 -0.67 -5.90 11.35
N THR A 32 -0.08 -4.96 10.62
CA THR A 32 -0.22 -3.51 10.88
C THR A 32 -1.68 -3.06 10.74
N ALA A 33 -2.34 -3.47 9.66
CA ALA A 33 -3.74 -3.14 9.38
C ALA A 33 -4.67 -3.70 10.47
N ASN A 34 -4.49 -4.96 10.87
CA ASN A 34 -5.24 -5.59 11.96
C ASN A 34 -5.00 -4.90 13.31
N ALA A 35 -3.78 -4.41 13.56
CA ALA A 35 -3.48 -3.59 14.74
C ALA A 35 -4.15 -2.22 14.71
N GLY A 36 -4.73 -1.80 13.57
CA GLY A 36 -5.50 -0.57 13.41
C GLY A 36 -4.70 0.61 12.88
N ALA A 37 -3.47 0.37 12.41
CA ALA A 37 -2.61 1.35 11.76
C ALA A 37 -2.65 1.16 10.23
N LEU A 38 -2.12 2.10 9.46
CA LEU A 38 -2.05 1.97 8.00
C LEU A 38 -0.79 1.19 7.61
N GLY A 39 -0.96 -0.02 7.09
CA GLY A 39 0.11 -0.80 6.47
C GLY A 39 0.33 -0.41 5.01
N ILE A 40 1.59 -0.30 4.58
CA ILE A 40 1.94 0.04 3.19
C ILE A 40 2.80 -1.08 2.58
N LEU A 41 2.27 -1.76 1.57
CA LEU A 41 2.95 -2.81 0.83
C LEU A 41 4.01 -2.22 -0.11
N ALA A 42 5.26 -2.68 -0.01
CA ALA A 42 6.32 -2.20 -0.90
C ALA A 42 6.30 -2.96 -2.24
N SER A 43 5.93 -2.27 -3.33
CA SER A 43 5.85 -2.90 -4.64
C SER A 43 7.13 -2.82 -5.48
N ALA A 44 8.08 -1.95 -5.12
CA ALA A 44 9.23 -1.60 -5.95
C ALA A 44 10.12 -2.79 -6.36
N THR A 45 10.11 -3.87 -5.57
CA THR A 45 10.90 -5.09 -5.82
C THR A 45 10.08 -6.21 -6.48
N MET A 46 8.81 -5.96 -6.81
CA MET A 46 7.86 -6.93 -7.35
C MET A 46 7.65 -6.69 -8.85
N THR A 47 7.43 -7.76 -9.62
CA THR A 47 6.79 -7.63 -10.94
C THR A 47 5.30 -7.26 -10.78
N PRO A 48 4.62 -6.75 -11.82
CA PRO A 48 3.18 -6.48 -11.76
C PRO A 48 2.34 -7.69 -11.31
N GLY A 49 2.64 -8.89 -11.82
CA GLY A 49 2.00 -10.13 -11.37
C GLY A 49 2.17 -10.38 -9.87
N ARG A 50 3.42 -10.25 -9.36
CA ARG A 50 3.71 -10.40 -7.92
C ARG A 50 3.04 -9.32 -7.07
N LEU A 51 2.90 -8.10 -7.58
CA LEU A 51 2.15 -7.05 -6.89
C LEU A 51 0.68 -7.45 -6.74
N ARG A 52 0.04 -7.94 -7.81
CA ARG A 52 -1.36 -8.40 -7.75
C ARG A 52 -1.54 -9.54 -6.76
N ASP A 53 -0.66 -10.53 -6.77
CA ASP A 53 -0.69 -11.65 -5.83
C ASP A 53 -0.49 -11.17 -4.38
N ALA A 54 0.45 -10.26 -4.14
CA ALA A 54 0.73 -9.72 -2.82
C ALA A 54 -0.45 -8.88 -2.28
N VAL A 55 -1.12 -8.09 -3.13
CA VAL A 55 -2.34 -7.34 -2.77
C VAL A 55 -3.45 -8.30 -2.34
N ARG A 56 -3.66 -9.38 -3.10
CA ARG A 56 -4.66 -10.41 -2.78
C ARG A 56 -4.31 -11.16 -1.49
N GLU A 57 -3.02 -11.42 -1.26
CA GLU A 57 -2.56 -12.02 -0.02
C GLU A 57 -2.86 -11.11 1.18
N VAL A 58 -2.62 -9.79 1.09
CA VAL A 58 -3.02 -8.87 2.16
C VAL A 58 -4.52 -8.95 2.41
N ARG A 59 -5.35 -8.86 1.35
CA ARG A 59 -6.82 -8.95 1.45
C ARG A 59 -7.30 -10.26 2.08
N SER A 60 -6.62 -11.38 1.82
CA SER A 60 -6.96 -12.66 2.43
C SER A 60 -6.70 -12.71 3.95
N ARG A 61 -5.93 -11.76 4.49
CA ARG A 61 -5.47 -11.71 5.89
C ARG A 61 -6.12 -10.59 6.71
N THR A 62 -6.80 -9.63 6.06
CA THR A 62 -7.41 -8.48 6.72
C THR A 62 -8.49 -7.82 5.86
N ASP A 63 -9.57 -7.38 6.51
CA ASP A 63 -10.57 -6.49 5.91
C ASP A 63 -10.25 -5.01 6.15
N ALA A 64 -9.19 -4.70 6.92
CA ALA A 64 -8.79 -3.34 7.22
C ALA A 64 -8.09 -2.65 6.03
N PRO A 65 -8.20 -1.32 5.89
CA PRO A 65 -7.58 -0.61 4.78
C PRO A 65 -6.06 -0.67 4.85
N PHE A 66 -5.44 -0.79 3.68
CA PHE A 66 -4.00 -0.74 3.49
C PHE A 66 -3.66 0.05 2.22
N GLY A 67 -2.38 0.37 2.04
CA GLY A 67 -1.86 1.04 0.86
C GLY A 67 -0.76 0.27 0.16
N VAL A 68 -0.36 0.78 -1.01
CA VAL A 68 0.76 0.28 -1.80
C VAL A 68 1.73 1.43 -2.07
N ASN A 69 3.02 1.19 -1.83
CA ASN A 69 4.10 2.09 -2.24
C ASN A 69 4.61 1.70 -3.63
N LEU A 70 4.74 2.68 -4.52
CA LEU A 70 5.26 2.53 -5.88
C LEU A 70 6.29 3.62 -6.22
N ARG A 71 7.07 3.35 -7.27
CA ARG A 71 7.98 4.31 -7.87
C ARG A 71 7.30 4.97 -9.07
N ALA A 72 7.20 6.29 -9.06
CA ALA A 72 6.58 7.04 -10.16
C ALA A 72 7.43 7.01 -11.44
N ASP A 73 8.73 6.76 -11.31
CA ASP A 73 9.71 6.68 -12.40
C ASP A 73 9.93 5.25 -12.93
N ALA A 74 9.17 4.27 -12.43
CA ALA A 74 9.24 2.91 -12.95
C ALA A 74 8.59 2.83 -14.34
N GLY A 75 9.22 2.13 -15.29
CA GLY A 75 8.68 1.95 -16.64
C GLY A 75 7.32 1.24 -16.69
N ASP A 76 6.95 0.52 -15.63
CA ASP A 76 5.67 -0.17 -15.45
C ASP A 76 4.70 0.55 -14.49
N ALA A 77 4.98 1.82 -14.12
CA ALA A 77 4.18 2.56 -13.14
C ALA A 77 2.68 2.62 -13.49
N GLY A 78 2.34 2.81 -14.77
CA GLY A 78 0.94 2.84 -15.23
C GLY A 78 0.22 1.49 -15.07
N GLU A 79 0.92 0.37 -15.17
CA GLU A 79 0.35 -0.96 -14.92
C GLU A 79 0.12 -1.18 -13.42
N ARG A 80 1.07 -0.77 -12.58
CA ARG A 80 0.94 -0.82 -11.11
C ARG A 80 -0.25 0.00 -10.61
N VAL A 81 -0.43 1.22 -11.15
CA VAL A 81 -1.59 2.07 -10.83
C VAL A 81 -2.89 1.37 -11.23
N ARG A 82 -2.96 0.77 -12.42
CA ARG A 82 -4.13 -0.03 -12.83
C ARG A 82 -4.44 -1.16 -11.85
N ILE A 83 -3.42 -1.94 -11.44
CA ILE A 83 -3.60 -3.01 -10.45
C ILE A 83 -4.15 -2.46 -9.12
N ILE A 84 -3.59 -1.37 -8.62
CA ILE A 84 -4.03 -0.72 -7.37
C ILE A 84 -5.51 -0.29 -7.45
N VAL A 85 -5.92 0.28 -8.59
CA VAL A 85 -7.30 0.72 -8.83
C VAL A 85 -8.26 -0.47 -8.96
N GLU A 86 -7.92 -1.45 -9.80
CA GLU A 86 -8.73 -2.66 -10.04
C GLU A 86 -8.94 -3.47 -8.76
N GLU A 87 -7.89 -3.61 -7.95
CA GLU A 87 -7.95 -4.34 -6.68
C GLU A 87 -8.47 -3.46 -5.53
N GLY A 88 -8.91 -2.23 -5.79
CA GLY A 88 -9.58 -1.34 -4.82
C GLY A 88 -8.72 -0.94 -3.61
N VAL A 89 -7.41 -0.81 -3.78
CA VAL A 89 -6.48 -0.40 -2.71
C VAL A 89 -6.72 1.06 -2.34
N ARG A 90 -6.82 1.36 -1.04
CA ARG A 90 -7.29 2.68 -0.55
C ARG A 90 -6.25 3.79 -0.69
N VAL A 91 -4.97 3.46 -0.61
CA VAL A 91 -3.88 4.44 -0.56
C VAL A 91 -2.75 4.06 -1.54
N ALA A 92 -2.33 5.02 -2.35
CA ALA A 92 -1.09 4.95 -3.11
C ALA A 92 -0.06 5.90 -2.47
N SER A 93 1.14 5.38 -2.21
CA SER A 93 2.30 6.14 -1.72
C SER A 93 3.40 6.11 -2.78
N PHE A 94 4.12 7.22 -2.95
CA PHE A 94 5.18 7.33 -3.96
C PHE A 94 6.55 7.43 -3.29
N ALA A 95 7.48 6.60 -3.74
CA ALA A 95 8.90 6.83 -3.52
C ALA A 95 9.36 7.89 -4.53
N LEU A 96 9.89 9.01 -4.03
CA LEU A 96 10.13 10.25 -4.76
C LEU A 96 8.83 10.93 -5.23
N ALA A 97 8.85 12.26 -5.30
CA ALA A 97 7.69 13.00 -5.81
C ALA A 97 7.49 12.67 -7.30
N PRO A 98 6.24 12.42 -7.76
CA PRO A 98 5.96 12.37 -9.18
C PRO A 98 6.44 13.67 -9.85
N PRO A 99 7.02 13.60 -11.07
CA PRO A 99 7.37 14.82 -11.78
C PRO A 99 6.12 15.68 -11.98
N VAL A 100 6.25 16.98 -11.70
CA VAL A 100 5.23 17.96 -12.06
C VAL A 100 5.33 18.17 -13.57
N SER A 101 4.32 17.71 -14.31
CA SER A 101 4.10 18.08 -15.71
C SER A 101 3.43 19.44 -15.80
#